data_AF-A0A3C0SSV1-F1
#
_entry.id   AF-A0A3C0SSV1-F1
#
_cell.length_a   1.000
_cell.length_b   1.000
_cell.length_c   1.000
_cell.angle_alpha   90.00
_cell.angle_beta   90.00
_cell.angle_gamma   90.00
#
_symmetry.space_group_name_H-M   'P 1'
#
loop_
_entity.id
_entity.type
_entity.pdbx_description
1 polymer ?
#
loop_
_entity_poly.entity_id
_entity_poly.type
_entity_poly.pdbx_seq_one_letter_code
_entity_poly.pdbx_strand_id
1 'polypeptide(L)' 'GRRLIEQGGLTINDIKIEDVNETFNEGYLEKDGYALIKRGKKKFYKLVLA' A
#
# COMPACT_ATOMS: atom_id res chain seq x y z
N GLY A 1 13.18 3.46 1.32
CA GLY A 1 11.84 3.59 0.71
C GLY A 1 11.72 2.67 -0.47
N ARG A 2 12.34 3.03 -1.60
CA ARG A 2 12.29 2.29 -2.88
C ARG A 2 12.70 0.81 -2.80
N ARG A 3 13.87 0.52 -2.21
CA ARG A 3 14.37 -0.87 -2.05
C ARG A 3 13.37 -1.84 -1.39
N LEU A 4 12.49 -1.35 -0.54
CA LEU A 4 11.51 -2.20 0.15
C LEU A 4 10.35 -2.57 -0.79
N ILE A 5 9.98 -1.66 -1.69
CA ILE A 5 8.96 -1.87 -2.72
C ILE A 5 9.51 -2.84 -3.77
N GLU A 6 10.74 -2.64 -4.24
CA GLU A 6 11.42 -3.55 -5.18
C GLU A 6 11.62 -4.97 -4.61
N GLN A 7 11.66 -5.10 -3.28
CA GLN A 7 11.73 -6.40 -2.58
C GLN A 7 10.35 -7.01 -2.27
N GLY A 8 9.25 -6.40 -2.76
CA GLY A 8 7.88 -6.86 -2.50
C GLY A 8 7.47 -6.77 -1.03
N GLY A 9 8.12 -5.91 -0.24
CA GLY A 9 7.87 -5.74 1.19
C GLY A 9 6.72 -4.77 1.51
N LEU A 10 6.11 -4.17 0.49
CA LEU A 10 4.96 -3.27 0.61
C LEU A 10 3.72 -3.97 0.06
N THR A 11 2.66 -4.00 0.85
CA THR A 11 1.34 -4.47 0.43
C THR A 11 0.29 -3.42 0.74
N ILE A 12 -0.65 -3.21 -0.18
CA ILE A 12 -1.81 -2.34 -0.02
C ILE A 12 -3.05 -3.22 -0.12
N ASN A 13 -3.88 -3.27 0.93
CA ASN A 13 -5.06 -4.15 0.99
C ASN A 13 -4.75 -5.61 0.60
N ASP A 14 -3.61 -6.13 1.09
CA ASP A 14 -3.07 -7.46 0.76
C ASP A 14 -2.61 -7.67 -0.71
N ILE A 15 -2.65 -6.63 -1.55
CA ILE A 15 -2.06 -6.59 -2.88
C ILE A 15 -0.59 -6.18 -2.76
N LYS A 16 0.33 -6.97 -3.32
CA LYS A 16 1.76 -6.63 -3.33
C LYS A 16 2.03 -5.54 -4.36
N ILE A 17 2.76 -4.50 -3.93
CA ILE A 17 3.25 -3.46 -4.82
C ILE A 17 4.73 -3.71 -5.05
N GLU A 18 5.08 -4.03 -6.29
CA GLU A 18 6.47 -4.29 -6.70
C GLU A 18 7.04 -3.12 -7.52
N ASP A 19 6.19 -2.28 -8.11
CA ASP A 19 6.60 -1.10 -8.85
C ASP A 19 6.60 0.16 -7.96
N VAL A 20 7.74 0.86 -7.97
CA VAL A 20 7.96 2.09 -7.23
C VAL A 20 7.23 3.28 -7.87
N ASN A 21 6.93 3.21 -9.16
CA ASN A 21 6.22 4.24 -9.90
C ASN A 21 4.70 4.00 -9.93
N GLU A 22 4.22 2.93 -9.30
CA GLU A 22 2.80 2.64 -9.25
C GLU A 22 2.05 3.76 -8.52
N THR A 23 1.07 4.32 -9.21
CA THR A 23 0.32 5.46 -8.68
C THR A 23 -0.83 4.95 -7.83
N PHE A 24 -0.93 5.45 -6.61
CA PHE A 24 -2.03 5.13 -5.72
C PHE A 24 -3.33 5.76 -6.24
N ASN A 25 -4.24 4.92 -6.75
CA ASN A 25 -5.53 5.31 -7.31
C ASN A 25 -6.70 4.91 -6.39
N GLU A 26 -7.89 5.44 -6.66
CA GLU A 26 -9.12 5.12 -5.91
C GLU A 26 -9.50 3.63 -5.95
N GLY A 27 -9.02 2.87 -6.95
CA GLY A 27 -9.19 1.40 -6.98
C GLY A 27 -8.49 0.67 -5.84
N TYR A 28 -7.51 1.30 -5.18
CA TYR A 28 -6.86 0.81 -3.97
C TYR A 28 -7.59 1.23 -2.68
N LEU A 29 -8.64 2.04 -2.76
CA LEU A 29 -9.46 2.35 -1.59
C LEU A 29 -10.47 1.24 -1.41
N GLU A 30 -10.55 0.71 -0.19
CA GLU A 30 -11.67 -0.13 0.23
C GLU A 30 -12.97 0.66 0.15
N LYS A 31 -14.11 -0.05 0.18
CA LYS A 31 -15.46 0.53 0.02
C LYS A 31 -15.77 1.70 0.96
N ASP A 32 -15.04 1.81 2.07
CA ASP A 32 -15.16 2.84 3.10
C ASP A 32 -14.17 4.02 2.92
N GLY A 33 -13.50 4.14 1.76
CA GLY A 33 -12.64 5.28 1.42
C GLY A 33 -11.29 5.28 2.13
N TYR A 34 -10.81 4.11 2.57
CA TYR A 34 -9.50 3.98 3.19
C TYR A 34 -8.66 2.89 2.52
N ALA A 35 -7.33 2.98 2.64
CA ALA A 35 -6.43 1.92 2.21
C ALA A 35 -5.49 1.52 3.34
N LEU A 36 -5.25 0.23 3.46
CA LEU A 36 -4.37 -0.35 4.45
C LEU A 36 -3.02 -0.69 3.82
N ILE A 37 -2.00 0.11 4.14
CA ILE A 37 -0.63 -0.15 3.73
C ILE A 37 0.08 -0.96 4.82
N LYS A 38 0.50 -2.17 4.47
CA LYS A 38 1.38 -3.00 5.28
C LYS A 38 2.81 -2.85 4.76
N ARG A 39 3.72 -2.47 5.64
CA ARG A 39 5.16 -2.38 5.36
C ARG A 39 5.87 -3.44 6.19
N GLY A 40 6.11 -4.59 5.58
CA GLY A 40 6.56 -5.79 6.27
C GLY A 40 5.54 -6.32 7.29
N LYS A 41 6.00 -7.08 8.28
CA LYS A 41 5.13 -7.86 9.19
C LYS A 41 4.44 -7.05 10.31
N LYS A 42 5.01 -5.90 10.70
CA LYS A 42 4.61 -5.19 11.94
C LYS A 42 4.14 -3.74 11.75
N LYS A 43 4.43 -3.10 10.61
CA LYS A 43 4.07 -1.69 10.39
C LYS A 43 2.86 -1.61 9.48
N PHE A 44 1.74 -1.13 10.02
CA PHE A 44 0.47 -0.95 9.33
C PHE A 44 0.15 0.54 9.32
N TYR A 45 -0.27 1.07 8.18
CA TYR A 45 -0.72 2.44 8.01
C TYR A 45 -2.11 2.42 7.39
N LYS A 46 -3.03 3.18 7.97
CA LYS A 46 -4.34 3.44 7.39
C LYS A 46 -4.29 4.79 6.70
N LEU A 47 -4.43 4.82 5.38
CA LEU A 47 -4.65 6.03 4.61
C LEU A 47 -6.15 6.27 4.52
N VAL A 48 -6.57 7.48 4.84
CA VAL A 48 -7.95 7.95 4.68
C VAL A 48 -7.89 9.18 3.80
N LEU A 49 -8.65 9.19 2.71
CA LEU A 49 -8.85 10.39 1.91
C LEU A 49 -9.88 11.25 2.62
N ALA A 50 -9.52 12.50 2.92
CA ALA A 50 -10.37 13.50 3.54
C ALA A 50 -11.00 14.40 2.47
#